data_AF-A0A7J8V0P3-F1
#
_entry.id   AF-A0A7J8V0P3-F1
#
_cell.length_a   1.000
_cell.length_b   1.000
_cell.length_c   1.000
_cell.angle_alpha   90.00
_cell.angle_beta   90.00
_cell.angle_gamma   90.00
#
_symmetry.space_group_name_H-M   'P 1'
#
loop_
_entity.id
_entity.type
_entity.pdbx_description
1 polymer ?
#
loop_
_entity_poly.entity_id
_entity_poly.type
_entity_poly.pdbx_seq_one_letter_code
_entity_poly.pdbx_strand_id
1 'polypeptide(L)'
;MVYGFLTLGASPFFPFRFLITSLSSSGVCCDLEVDVNGEETFLLDKKIICPFSGRLSKLFDKSINAKRNKVIFRDFPGGVENFELIARFCYNNGKIDINPSNVSLLYFAAQFLEMNNSVSGNRNLIEKTMKSIEEISYWTWSDLLATLKHCQDLQSSGIVERCLDSLVGRLAIPSEASPCASTSSLDSPGFWLSCDTRSTKSLKDGFSQATWWFEDLSILSPDMIEMLIKSMVSRKYNHVIIGRFLFHYQKSKFYTASPDEKHQVLETVIDMLYTLDTNSISCKSLFRIYRVVLNLNISKNSRNKLECMIGSQLDQATLDNLLIPSPYGASYLYDVNLVLRFLKAFLCGGDQQVSPMRIKKVGSLMDMYISEVAPDPCLKSSKFLALVVALPDSARDSSNELYHAIDIYLEVHAGLSDEEKMKICCALNYEKLSTEAGIHLSQNAKFPSKSAVQALISQQLKLKNLLQSTNNTKLYTNSPCNFIETKGKAKKDEAWEPTLYSERLDISVDNEKLREHLQGMQCRVMELEKVCKKMQREMAKIMKSKAAAHSSSARSLPRLCS
;
A
#
# COMPACT_ATOMS: atom_id res chain seq x y z
N MET A 1 67.74 15.41 -5.13
CA MET A 1 67.07 14.96 -3.87
C MET A 1 65.57 15.26 -3.82
N VAL A 2 65.07 16.33 -4.44
CA VAL A 2 63.64 16.70 -4.42
C VAL A 2 62.72 15.72 -5.19
N TYR A 3 63.17 15.20 -6.35
CA TYR A 3 62.44 14.15 -7.09
C TYR A 3 62.34 12.79 -6.37
N GLY A 4 63.18 12.55 -5.36
CA GLY A 4 63.19 11.31 -4.57
C GLY A 4 62.08 11.24 -3.53
N PHE A 5 61.62 12.40 -3.03
CA PHE A 5 60.57 12.47 -2.00
C PHE A 5 59.15 12.32 -2.55
N LEU A 6 58.95 12.49 -3.86
CA LEU A 6 57.68 12.21 -4.54
C LEU A 6 57.61 10.77 -5.08
N THR A 7 58.74 10.09 -5.25
CA THR A 7 58.81 8.70 -5.76
C THR A 7 58.86 7.65 -4.65
N LEU A 8 59.33 8.00 -3.46
CA LEU A 8 59.11 7.23 -2.24
C LEU A 8 57.83 7.74 -1.59
N GLY A 9 56.80 6.88 -1.53
CA GLY A 9 55.48 7.20 -1.01
C GLY A 9 55.56 8.11 0.21
N ALA A 10 54.96 9.30 0.09
CA ALA A 10 54.89 10.25 1.17
C ALA A 10 54.37 9.54 2.42
N SER A 11 55.15 9.62 3.51
CA SER A 11 54.69 9.25 4.84
C SER A 11 53.32 9.88 5.10
N PRO A 12 52.36 9.16 5.71
CA PRO A 12 51.02 9.68 6.00
C PRO A 12 51.00 10.89 6.96
N PHE A 13 52.17 11.33 7.45
CA PHE A 13 52.31 12.40 8.45
C PHE A 13 52.60 13.79 7.87
N PHE A 14 52.83 13.96 6.57
CA PHE A 14 52.97 15.30 5.97
C PHE A 14 51.80 15.61 5.03
N PRO A 15 50.96 16.63 5.32
CA PRO A 15 49.91 17.04 4.40
C PRO A 15 50.54 17.59 3.11
N PHE A 16 50.06 17.17 1.95
CA PHE A 16 50.56 17.60 0.63
C PHE A 16 50.52 19.13 0.46
N ARG A 17 49.63 19.80 1.22
CA ARG A 17 49.58 21.25 1.50
C ARG A 17 50.95 21.88 1.85
N PHE A 18 51.86 21.14 2.49
CA PHE A 18 53.23 21.61 2.78
C PHE A 18 54.23 21.32 1.66
N LEU A 19 54.03 20.26 0.87
CA LEU A 19 55.01 19.81 -0.12
C LEU A 19 55.02 20.72 -1.36
N ILE A 20 53.86 21.17 -1.81
CA ILE A 20 53.76 22.10 -2.95
C ILE A 20 54.36 23.48 -2.60
N THR A 21 54.09 23.97 -1.39
CA THR A 21 54.64 25.23 -0.88
C THR A 21 56.16 25.14 -0.63
N SER A 22 56.66 23.97 -0.21
CA SER A 22 58.09 23.67 -0.10
C SER A 22 58.79 23.46 -1.46
N LEU A 23 58.07 23.01 -2.49
CA LEU A 23 58.60 22.84 -3.85
C LEU A 23 58.85 24.20 -4.53
N SER A 24 58.00 25.20 -4.25
CA SER A 24 58.18 26.60 -4.67
C SER A 24 59.48 27.21 -4.12
N SER A 25 59.92 26.81 -2.92
CA SER A 25 61.19 27.24 -2.31
C SER A 25 62.42 26.44 -2.78
N SER A 26 62.22 25.36 -3.55
CA SER A 26 63.28 24.48 -4.09
C SER A 26 63.60 24.71 -5.57
N GLY A 27 63.03 25.74 -6.20
CA GLY A 27 63.30 26.11 -7.60
C GLY A 27 62.37 25.46 -8.65
N VAL A 28 61.25 24.87 -8.23
CA VAL A 28 60.20 24.40 -9.15
C VAL A 28 59.30 25.58 -9.54
N CYS A 29 59.11 25.81 -10.83
CA CYS A 29 58.36 26.94 -11.36
C CYS A 29 56.84 26.68 -11.24
N CYS A 30 56.22 27.14 -10.14
CA CYS A 30 54.77 27.18 -10.01
C CYS A 30 54.20 28.37 -10.81
N ASP A 31 53.76 28.11 -12.04
CA ASP A 31 53.25 29.13 -12.98
C ASP A 31 51.72 29.18 -13.08
N LEU A 32 51.01 28.34 -12.31
CA LEU A 32 49.56 28.23 -12.28
C LEU A 32 49.00 28.34 -10.85
N GLU A 33 48.06 29.25 -10.64
CA GLU A 33 47.25 29.36 -9.41
C GLU A 33 45.85 28.79 -9.69
N VAL A 34 45.42 27.78 -8.93
CA VAL A 34 44.07 27.20 -9.05
C VAL A 34 43.30 27.43 -7.76
N ASP A 35 42.31 28.29 -7.83
CA ASP A 35 41.36 28.59 -6.77
C ASP A 35 40.16 27.63 -6.87
N VAL A 36 39.92 26.85 -5.83
CA VAL A 36 38.88 25.81 -5.79
C VAL A 36 37.78 26.27 -4.84
N ASN A 37 36.60 26.49 -5.39
CA ASN A 37 35.37 26.90 -4.70
C ASN A 37 35.49 28.19 -3.87
N GLY A 38 36.56 28.98 -4.05
CA GLY A 38 36.83 30.15 -3.21
C GLY A 38 37.32 29.79 -1.80
N GLU A 39 37.58 28.51 -1.52
CA GLU A 39 38.03 28.01 -0.22
C GLU A 39 39.56 27.97 -0.15
N GLU A 40 40.22 27.36 -1.14
CA GLU A 40 41.68 27.21 -1.17
C GLU A 40 42.27 27.47 -2.56
N THR A 41 43.48 28.02 -2.59
CA THR A 41 44.26 28.23 -3.82
C THR A 41 45.51 27.37 -3.83
N PHE A 42 45.66 26.56 -4.88
CA PHE A 42 46.78 25.67 -5.11
C PHE A 42 47.76 26.29 -6.11
N LEU A 43 49.06 26.26 -5.80
CA LEU A 43 50.14 26.72 -6.69
C LEU A 43 50.76 25.53 -7.42
N LEU A 44 50.55 25.40 -8.73
CA LEU A 44 50.89 24.22 -9.50
C LEU A 44 51.80 24.56 -10.68
N ASP A 45 52.48 23.55 -11.22
CA ASP A 45 53.23 23.61 -12.47
C ASP A 45 52.32 23.17 -13.64
N LYS A 46 52.10 24.09 -14.58
CA LYS A 46 51.32 23.86 -15.80
C LYS A 46 51.84 22.66 -16.59
N LYS A 47 53.16 22.47 -16.68
CA LYS A 47 53.78 21.37 -17.44
C LYS A 47 53.47 20.00 -16.85
N ILE A 48 53.19 19.94 -15.56
CA ILE A 48 52.86 18.68 -14.86
C ILE A 48 51.36 18.38 -15.01
N ILE A 49 50.48 19.37 -14.84
CA ILE A 49 49.03 19.10 -14.76
C ILE A 49 48.31 19.11 -16.11
N CYS A 50 48.73 19.95 -17.07
CA CYS A 50 48.08 20.05 -18.39
C CYS A 50 48.13 18.75 -19.21
N PRO A 51 49.21 17.93 -19.18
CA PRO A 51 49.20 16.63 -19.85
C PRO A 51 48.16 15.66 -19.32
N PHE A 52 47.59 15.90 -18.12
CA PHE A 52 46.55 15.04 -17.57
C PHE A 52 45.14 15.61 -17.73
N SER A 53 44.98 16.93 -17.77
CA SER A 53 43.66 17.59 -17.83
C SER A 53 43.39 18.22 -19.19
N GLY A 54 42.41 17.68 -19.92
CA GLY A 54 41.97 18.24 -21.20
C GLY A 54 41.40 19.65 -21.05
N ARG A 55 40.68 19.90 -19.96
CA ARG A 55 40.09 21.20 -19.66
C ARG A 55 41.17 22.26 -19.42
N LEU A 56 42.18 21.95 -18.61
CA LEU A 56 43.29 22.88 -18.37
C LEU A 56 44.17 23.06 -19.61
N SER A 57 44.45 21.99 -20.38
CA SER A 57 45.20 22.12 -21.65
C SER A 57 44.50 23.10 -22.59
N LYS A 58 43.18 22.90 -22.85
CA LYS A 58 42.39 23.78 -23.72
C LYS A 58 42.36 25.24 -23.26
N LEU A 59 42.33 25.47 -21.95
CA LEU A 59 42.33 26.83 -21.38
C LEU A 59 43.66 27.54 -21.65
N PHE A 60 44.78 26.83 -21.58
CA PHE A 60 46.10 27.44 -21.68
C PHE A 60 46.82 27.27 -23.01
N ASP A 61 46.32 26.43 -23.92
CA ASP A 61 46.76 26.36 -25.32
C ASP A 61 46.35 27.62 -26.09
N LYS A 62 45.35 28.36 -25.59
CA LYS A 62 44.87 29.63 -26.16
C LYS A 62 45.51 30.89 -25.54
N SER A 63 46.18 30.78 -24.39
CA SER A 63 46.75 31.92 -23.67
C SER A 63 48.27 31.99 -23.87
N ILE A 64 48.71 32.67 -24.93
CA ILE A 64 50.11 32.94 -25.19
C ILE A 64 50.50 34.19 -24.35
N ASN A 65 51.38 34.04 -23.36
CA ASN A 65 52.08 35.11 -22.61
C ASN A 65 51.46 35.78 -21.35
N ALA A 66 50.83 35.04 -20.43
CA ALA A 66 50.64 35.53 -19.05
C ALA A 66 51.70 34.95 -18.09
N LYS A 67 52.38 35.79 -17.30
CA LYS A 67 53.46 35.40 -16.37
C LYS A 67 52.99 34.62 -15.14
N ARG A 68 51.69 34.67 -14.81
CA ARG A 68 51.00 33.83 -13.83
C ARG A 68 49.58 33.61 -14.33
N ASN A 69 49.18 32.35 -14.42
CA ASN A 69 47.82 32.00 -14.84
C ASN A 69 46.99 31.70 -13.60
N LYS A 70 45.87 32.39 -13.38
CA LYS A 70 44.92 32.05 -12.32
C LYS A 70 43.67 31.41 -12.93
N VAL A 71 43.27 30.26 -12.41
CA VAL A 71 42.02 29.57 -12.74
C VAL A 71 41.17 29.49 -11.48
N ILE A 72 39.87 29.71 -11.64
CA ILE A 72 38.89 29.57 -10.57
C ILE A 72 37.91 28.47 -10.96
N PHE A 73 37.91 27.38 -10.20
CA PHE A 73 36.87 26.37 -10.29
C PHE A 73 35.75 26.72 -9.32
N ARG A 74 34.55 26.90 -9.87
CA ARG A 74 33.31 26.98 -9.09
C ARG A 74 32.69 25.58 -9.13
N ASP A 75 32.29 25.08 -7.96
CA ASP A 75 31.65 23.78 -7.74
C ASP A 75 32.50 22.58 -8.21
N PHE A 76 33.79 22.56 -7.85
CA PHE A 76 34.65 21.41 -8.11
C PHE A 76 34.13 20.16 -7.37
N PRO A 77 33.92 19.01 -8.06
CA PRO A 77 33.38 17.81 -7.43
C PRO A 77 34.25 17.32 -6.27
N GLY A 78 33.64 17.14 -5.08
CA GLY A 78 34.36 16.69 -3.88
C GLY A 78 35.25 17.75 -3.22
N GLY A 79 35.16 19.02 -3.63
CA GLY A 79 35.81 20.13 -2.95
C GLY A 79 37.34 20.15 -3.03
N VAL A 80 37.94 20.88 -2.09
CA VAL A 80 39.40 21.12 -2.04
C VAL A 80 40.18 19.84 -1.76
N GLU A 81 39.66 18.95 -0.90
CA GLU A 81 40.30 17.69 -0.54
C GLU A 81 40.42 16.76 -1.76
N ASN A 82 39.38 16.70 -2.59
CA ASN A 82 39.41 15.88 -3.79
C ASN A 82 40.31 16.49 -4.88
N PHE A 83 40.37 17.82 -4.99
CA PHE A 83 41.33 18.47 -5.88
C PHE A 83 42.78 18.17 -5.47
N GLU A 84 43.09 18.12 -4.17
CA GLU A 84 44.39 17.70 -3.67
C GLU A 84 44.75 16.27 -4.14
N LEU A 85 43.79 15.33 -4.12
CA LEU A 85 44.00 13.97 -4.63
C LEU A 85 44.29 13.96 -6.14
N ILE A 86 43.62 14.80 -6.93
CA ILE A 86 43.94 14.96 -8.36
C ILE A 86 45.33 15.54 -8.56
N ALA A 87 45.71 16.56 -7.79
CA ALA A 87 47.06 17.11 -7.87
C ALA A 87 48.10 16.02 -7.53
N ARG A 88 47.90 15.25 -6.46
CA ARG A 88 48.75 14.10 -6.11
C ARG A 88 48.89 13.11 -7.27
N PHE A 89 47.77 12.76 -7.91
CA PHE A 89 47.77 11.86 -9.07
C PHE A 89 48.65 12.39 -10.23
N CYS A 90 48.51 13.67 -10.58
CA CYS A 90 49.29 14.29 -11.66
C CYS A 90 50.79 14.34 -11.34
N TYR A 91 51.16 14.74 -10.12
CA TYR A 91 52.57 14.85 -9.70
C TYR A 91 53.23 13.50 -9.46
N ASN A 92 52.46 12.47 -9.11
CA ASN A 92 52.95 11.09 -8.99
C ASN A 92 52.85 10.32 -10.32
N ASN A 93 52.94 11.03 -11.45
CA ASN A 93 53.03 10.45 -12.78
C ASN A 93 51.85 9.51 -13.12
N GLY A 94 50.64 9.86 -12.68
CA GLY A 94 49.41 9.11 -12.89
C GLY A 94 49.23 7.90 -11.96
N LYS A 95 49.90 7.86 -10.81
CA LYS A 95 49.73 6.80 -9.79
C LYS A 95 49.00 7.36 -8.58
N ILE A 96 47.88 6.74 -8.24
CA ILE A 96 47.11 6.99 -7.02
C ILE A 96 46.52 5.67 -6.55
N ASP A 97 46.36 5.53 -5.24
CA ASP A 97 45.64 4.42 -4.64
C ASP A 97 44.13 4.70 -4.72
N ILE A 98 43.40 3.82 -5.42
CA ILE A 98 41.96 3.95 -5.63
C ILE A 98 41.27 2.97 -4.70
N ASN A 99 40.43 3.49 -3.82
CA ASN A 99 39.68 2.72 -2.83
C ASN A 99 38.19 3.14 -2.87
N PRO A 100 37.29 2.37 -2.24
CA PRO A 100 35.86 2.68 -2.29
C PRO A 100 35.49 4.07 -1.74
N SER A 101 36.26 4.59 -0.78
CA SER A 101 36.01 5.91 -0.20
C SER A 101 36.34 7.08 -1.14
N ASN A 102 37.26 6.90 -2.09
CA ASN A 102 37.73 7.98 -2.98
C ASN A 102 37.35 7.79 -4.45
N VAL A 103 36.97 6.58 -4.89
CA VAL A 103 36.78 6.24 -6.30
C VAL A 103 35.72 7.09 -7.00
N SER A 104 34.56 7.33 -6.36
CA SER A 104 33.50 8.19 -6.92
C SER A 104 33.96 9.64 -7.04
N LEU A 105 34.60 10.16 -5.99
CA LEU A 105 35.12 11.53 -5.96
C LEU A 105 36.17 11.72 -7.07
N LEU A 106 37.12 10.79 -7.18
CA LEU A 106 38.15 10.79 -8.23
C LEU A 106 37.54 10.69 -9.62
N TYR A 107 36.51 9.87 -9.80
CA TYR A 107 35.81 9.74 -11.09
C TYR A 107 35.17 11.06 -11.51
N PHE A 108 34.41 11.72 -10.63
CA PHE A 108 33.76 13.00 -10.97
C PHE A 108 34.76 14.12 -11.21
N ALA A 109 35.81 14.20 -10.40
CA ALA A 109 36.87 15.18 -10.62
C ALA A 109 37.63 14.92 -11.93
N ALA A 110 37.91 13.66 -12.26
CA ALA A 110 38.53 13.27 -13.53
C ALA A 110 37.63 13.64 -14.72
N GLN A 111 36.32 13.44 -14.60
CA GLN A 111 35.35 13.83 -15.61
C GLN A 111 35.28 15.35 -15.75
N PHE A 112 35.23 16.10 -14.65
CA PHE A 112 35.19 17.58 -14.65
C PHE A 112 36.42 18.20 -15.31
N LEU A 113 37.59 17.57 -15.13
CA LEU A 113 38.88 18.00 -15.69
C LEU A 113 39.17 17.42 -17.08
N GLU A 114 38.25 16.61 -17.61
CA GLU A 114 38.37 15.91 -18.90
C GLU A 114 39.66 15.07 -18.99
N MET A 115 39.95 14.28 -17.94
CA MET A 115 41.16 13.43 -17.85
C MET A 115 40.98 12.11 -18.62
N ASN A 116 40.82 12.20 -19.94
CA ASN A 116 40.53 11.07 -20.82
C ASN A 116 41.78 10.54 -21.57
N ASN A 117 41.62 9.46 -22.34
CA ASN A 117 42.69 8.81 -23.10
C ASN A 117 43.38 9.73 -24.11
N SER A 118 42.62 10.63 -24.74
CA SER A 118 43.17 11.55 -25.73
C SER A 118 44.19 12.53 -25.13
N VAL A 119 44.14 12.73 -23.82
CA VAL A 119 45.00 13.69 -23.11
C VAL A 119 46.10 12.96 -22.33
N SER A 120 45.74 11.96 -21.53
CA SER A 120 46.67 11.30 -20.59
C SER A 120 47.36 10.03 -21.11
N GLY A 121 47.02 9.53 -22.30
CA GLY A 121 47.47 8.22 -22.79
C GLY A 121 47.15 7.10 -21.80
N ASN A 122 48.11 6.21 -21.51
CA ASN A 122 47.96 5.06 -20.58
C ASN A 122 47.76 5.44 -19.09
N ARG A 123 47.58 6.72 -18.77
CA ARG A 123 47.41 7.24 -17.41
C ARG A 123 46.04 7.88 -17.20
N ASN A 124 45.02 7.36 -17.88
CA ASN A 124 43.66 7.84 -17.75
C ASN A 124 43.08 7.50 -16.37
N LEU A 125 42.70 8.53 -15.60
CA LEU A 125 42.09 8.36 -14.28
C LEU A 125 40.63 7.88 -14.36
N ILE A 126 39.88 8.28 -15.39
CA ILE A 126 38.52 7.80 -15.66
C ILE A 126 38.51 6.29 -15.90
N GLU A 127 39.44 5.77 -16.71
CA GLU A 127 39.53 4.32 -16.94
C GLU A 127 39.94 3.54 -15.69
N LYS A 128 40.90 4.07 -14.93
CA LYS A 128 41.35 3.44 -13.67
C LYS A 128 40.22 3.37 -12.63
N THR A 129 39.47 4.45 -12.50
CA THR A 129 38.30 4.50 -11.61
C THR A 129 37.18 3.59 -12.12
N MET A 130 36.89 3.59 -13.42
CA MET A 130 35.92 2.65 -14.02
C MET A 130 36.30 1.18 -13.80
N LYS A 131 37.58 0.82 -13.95
CA LYS A 131 38.05 -0.54 -13.67
C LYS A 131 37.88 -0.91 -12.19
N SER A 132 38.13 0.01 -11.28
CA SER A 132 37.86 -0.21 -9.84
C SER A 132 36.34 -0.38 -9.56
N ILE A 133 35.50 0.35 -10.29
CA ILE A 133 34.03 0.25 -10.24
C ILE A 133 33.54 -1.11 -10.81
N GLU A 134 34.23 -1.68 -11.79
CA GLU A 134 33.94 -3.04 -12.29
C GLU A 134 34.16 -4.11 -11.20
N GLU A 135 35.05 -3.85 -10.24
CA GLU A 135 35.36 -4.72 -9.10
C GLU A 135 34.45 -4.48 -7.88
N ILE A 136 33.35 -3.72 -8.02
CA ILE A 136 32.38 -3.40 -6.95
C ILE A 136 31.82 -4.63 -6.22
N SER A 137 31.78 -5.79 -6.87
CA SER A 137 31.32 -7.04 -6.26
C SER A 137 32.11 -7.42 -5.00
N TYR A 138 33.37 -7.00 -4.87
CA TYR A 138 34.26 -7.35 -3.77
C TYR A 138 34.26 -6.35 -2.61
N TRP A 139 33.56 -5.22 -2.72
CA TRP A 139 33.57 -4.18 -1.69
C TRP A 139 32.84 -4.61 -0.41
N THR A 140 33.03 -3.95 0.72
CA THR A 140 32.21 -4.22 1.92
C THR A 140 30.86 -3.49 1.85
N TRP A 141 29.92 -3.84 2.74
CA TRP A 141 28.64 -3.10 2.85
C TRP A 141 28.87 -1.63 3.21
N SER A 142 29.75 -1.37 4.17
CA SER A 142 30.13 -0.02 4.61
C SER A 142 30.73 0.81 3.47
N ASP A 143 31.56 0.19 2.63
CA ASP A 143 32.15 0.83 1.44
C ASP A 143 31.07 1.29 0.45
N LEU A 144 30.07 0.44 0.18
CA LEU A 144 28.96 0.78 -0.72
C LEU A 144 28.13 1.95 -0.17
N LEU A 145 27.83 1.96 1.13
CA LEU A 145 27.10 3.06 1.76
C LEU A 145 27.88 4.37 1.73
N ALA A 146 29.17 4.34 2.05
CA ALA A 146 30.03 5.52 1.98
C ALA A 146 30.09 6.09 0.56
N THR A 147 30.24 5.20 -0.44
CA THR A 147 30.23 5.57 -1.86
C THR A 147 28.92 6.25 -2.26
N LEU A 148 27.77 5.66 -1.89
CA LEU A 148 26.47 6.24 -2.18
C LEU A 148 26.30 7.60 -1.51
N LYS A 149 26.74 7.75 -0.25
CA LYS A 149 26.68 9.03 0.44
C LYS A 149 27.43 10.12 -0.32
N HIS A 150 28.63 9.84 -0.81
CA HIS A 150 29.40 10.79 -1.63
C HIS A 150 28.76 11.08 -3.00
N CYS A 151 28.00 10.14 -3.56
CA CYS A 151 27.28 10.34 -4.81
C CYS A 151 25.96 11.11 -4.63
N GLN A 152 25.46 11.35 -3.41
CA GLN A 152 24.24 12.14 -3.20
C GLN A 152 24.42 13.59 -3.67
N ASP A 153 25.60 14.16 -3.43
CA ASP A 153 25.93 15.54 -3.79
C ASP A 153 26.32 15.68 -5.27
N LEU A 154 26.64 14.55 -5.93
CA LEU A 154 27.23 14.50 -7.26
C LEU A 154 26.33 13.67 -8.17
N GLN A 155 25.32 14.34 -8.73
CA GLN A 155 24.26 13.74 -9.58
C GLN A 155 24.83 12.97 -10.80
N SER A 156 25.19 11.71 -10.61
CA SER A 156 25.56 10.81 -11.70
C SER A 156 24.81 9.50 -11.61
N SER A 157 24.27 9.06 -12.74
CA SER A 157 23.45 7.85 -12.80
C SER A 157 24.29 6.57 -12.79
N GLY A 158 25.41 6.53 -13.52
CA GLY A 158 26.10 5.27 -13.83
C GLY A 158 26.77 4.57 -12.64
N ILE A 159 27.44 5.30 -11.74
CA ILE A 159 28.07 4.70 -10.55
C ILE A 159 27.01 4.34 -9.52
N VAL A 160 26.05 5.23 -9.30
CA VAL A 160 24.96 5.04 -8.34
C VAL A 160 24.15 3.80 -8.71
N GLU A 161 23.79 3.62 -9.98
CA GLU A 161 23.09 2.42 -10.46
C GLU A 161 23.87 1.13 -10.16
N ARG A 162 25.18 1.08 -10.45
CA ARG A 162 26.02 -0.09 -10.19
C ARG A 162 26.17 -0.39 -8.69
N CYS A 163 26.33 0.63 -7.86
CA CYS A 163 26.39 0.47 -6.41
C CYS A 163 25.06 -0.04 -5.84
N LEU A 164 23.93 0.54 -6.28
CA LEU A 164 22.60 0.08 -5.89
C LEU A 164 22.34 -1.36 -6.35
N ASP A 165 22.73 -1.69 -7.58
CA ASP A 165 22.62 -3.05 -8.12
C ASP A 165 23.42 -4.08 -7.32
N SER A 166 24.62 -3.72 -6.86
CA SER A 166 25.43 -4.55 -5.96
C SER A 166 24.75 -4.71 -4.60
N LEU A 167 24.27 -3.61 -4.01
CA LEU A 167 23.55 -3.63 -2.72
C LEU A 167 22.31 -4.52 -2.77
N VAL A 168 21.44 -4.33 -3.77
CA VAL A 168 20.23 -5.13 -3.94
C VAL A 168 20.57 -6.61 -4.19
N GLY A 169 21.65 -6.87 -4.94
CA GLY A 169 22.18 -8.23 -5.11
C GLY A 169 22.53 -8.91 -3.79
N ARG A 170 23.14 -8.19 -2.85
CA ARG A 170 23.50 -8.71 -1.51
C ARG A 170 22.29 -8.91 -0.61
N LEU A 171 21.32 -8.00 -0.68
CA LEU A 171 20.07 -8.11 0.07
C LEU A 171 19.26 -9.36 -0.29
N ALA A 172 19.44 -9.90 -1.50
CA ALA A 172 18.79 -11.11 -1.98
C ALA A 172 19.43 -12.41 -1.50
N ILE A 173 20.62 -12.36 -0.88
CA ILE A 173 21.34 -13.54 -0.38
C ILE A 173 20.87 -13.83 1.05
N PRO A 174 20.17 -14.95 1.31
CA PRO A 174 19.68 -15.30 2.63
C PRO A 174 20.80 -15.95 3.46
N SER A 175 21.90 -15.24 3.71
CA SER A 175 22.92 -15.56 4.72
C SER A 175 24.12 -14.63 4.56
N GLU A 176 24.16 -13.54 5.31
CA GLU A 176 25.23 -13.29 6.26
C GLU A 176 24.60 -12.57 7.45
N ALA A 177 24.96 -12.99 8.67
CA ALA A 177 24.65 -12.22 9.85
C ALA A 177 25.19 -10.80 9.65
N SER A 178 24.46 -9.81 10.19
CA SER A 178 24.88 -8.41 10.28
C SER A 178 26.41 -8.30 10.46
N PRO A 179 27.15 -7.61 9.56
CA PRO A 179 28.57 -7.34 9.78
C PRO A 179 28.79 -6.35 10.95
N CYS A 180 27.73 -5.75 11.49
CA CYS A 180 27.76 -4.84 12.62
C CYS A 180 27.18 -5.50 13.87
N ALA A 181 27.97 -6.38 14.50
CA ALA A 181 27.79 -6.74 15.90
C ALA A 181 28.75 -5.89 16.73
N SER A 182 28.48 -4.60 16.89
CA SER A 182 29.11 -3.76 17.91
C SER A 182 28.27 -2.52 18.17
N THR A 183 28.10 -2.19 19.45
CA THR A 183 27.29 -1.11 20.04
C THR A 183 25.79 -1.41 20.21
N SER A 184 25.49 -2.42 21.03
CA SER A 184 24.34 -2.32 21.91
C SER A 184 24.56 -1.16 22.89
N SER A 185 23.91 -0.02 22.69
CA SER A 185 23.56 0.87 23.80
C SER A 185 22.08 0.68 24.12
N LEU A 186 21.85 -0.05 25.19
CA LEU A 186 20.63 -0.02 25.97
C LEU A 186 20.35 1.43 26.38
N ASP A 187 19.06 1.81 26.38
CA ASP A 187 18.46 3.02 26.99
C ASP A 187 17.88 4.05 26.01
N SER A 188 16.62 3.86 25.62
CA SER A 188 15.56 4.86 25.84
C SER A 188 14.15 4.25 25.64
N PRO A 189 13.16 4.57 26.50
CA PRO A 189 11.92 3.80 26.63
C PRO A 189 10.73 4.39 25.84
N GLY A 190 9.81 3.50 25.45
CA GLY A 190 8.36 3.79 25.37
C GLY A 190 7.80 4.21 24.01
N PHE A 191 7.29 3.24 23.23
CA PHE A 191 5.85 3.13 22.86
C PHE A 191 5.66 1.97 21.86
N TRP A 192 5.75 0.73 22.35
CA TRP A 192 5.33 -0.44 21.58
C TRP A 192 3.85 -0.69 21.85
N LEU A 193 2.97 -0.28 20.94
CA LEU A 193 1.56 -0.62 21.05
C LEU A 193 1.33 -2.05 20.53
N SER A 194 0.82 -2.84 21.47
CA SER A 194 0.51 -4.26 21.48
C SER A 194 -0.34 -4.78 20.31
N CYS A 195 0.01 -6.00 19.84
CA CYS A 195 -0.95 -7.00 19.40
C CYS A 195 -0.66 -8.28 20.19
N ASP A 196 -1.69 -8.78 20.88
CA ASP A 196 -1.57 -9.78 21.92
C ASP A 196 -1.41 -11.23 21.42
N THR A 197 -0.65 -11.97 22.23
CA THR A 197 -0.61 -13.42 22.51
C THR A 197 -0.35 -14.48 21.43
N ARG A 198 0.85 -15.08 21.60
CA ARG A 198 1.18 -16.53 21.58
C ARG A 198 1.64 -17.15 20.25
N SER A 199 2.91 -16.90 19.91
CA SER A 199 3.97 -17.92 19.64
C SER A 199 5.21 -17.21 19.09
N THR A 200 6.13 -16.79 19.95
CA THR A 200 7.23 -15.89 19.58
C THR A 200 8.58 -16.42 20.03
N LYS A 201 9.16 -17.32 19.23
CA LYS A 201 10.62 -17.53 19.24
C LYS A 201 11.20 -17.64 17.82
N SER A 202 10.56 -18.35 16.88
CA SER A 202 11.08 -18.46 15.50
C SER A 202 10.77 -17.26 14.59
N LEU A 203 9.60 -16.62 14.74
CA LEU A 203 9.22 -15.43 13.96
C LEU A 203 10.04 -14.19 14.31
N LYS A 204 10.61 -14.14 15.52
CA LYS A 204 11.39 -12.99 16.00
C LYS A 204 12.79 -12.98 15.40
N ASP A 205 13.44 -14.15 15.29
CA ASP A 205 14.75 -14.30 14.65
C ASP A 205 14.71 -14.00 13.15
N GLY A 206 13.67 -14.46 12.43
CA GLY A 206 13.48 -14.14 11.02
C GLY A 206 13.15 -12.66 10.76
N PHE A 207 12.50 -11.98 11.72
CA PHE A 207 12.17 -10.56 11.61
C PHE A 207 13.40 -9.66 11.81
N SER A 208 14.27 -9.98 12.78
CA SER A 208 15.55 -9.28 12.96
C SER A 208 16.49 -9.48 11.77
N GLN A 209 16.48 -10.67 11.15
CA GLN A 209 17.29 -10.95 9.98
C GLN A 209 16.76 -10.28 8.69
N ALA A 210 15.48 -9.94 8.59
CA ALA A 210 14.95 -9.27 7.40
C ALA A 210 15.07 -7.72 7.45
N THR A 211 15.41 -7.16 8.60
CA THR A 211 15.35 -5.70 8.86
C THR A 211 16.68 -5.07 9.26
N TRP A 212 17.77 -5.83 9.30
CA TRP A 212 19.10 -5.35 9.74
C TRP A 212 19.62 -4.13 8.96
N TRP A 213 19.24 -4.00 7.68
CA TRP A 213 19.69 -2.94 6.78
C TRP A 213 18.82 -1.68 6.80
N PHE A 214 17.71 -1.67 7.57
CA PHE A 214 16.74 -0.56 7.53
C PHE A 214 17.35 0.75 8.02
N GLU A 215 18.09 0.72 9.13
CA GLU A 215 18.73 1.92 9.68
C GLU A 215 19.84 2.44 8.76
N ASP A 216 20.68 1.54 8.24
CA ASP A 216 21.77 1.87 7.34
C ASP A 216 21.30 2.59 6.07
N LEU A 217 20.23 2.09 5.44
CA LEU A 217 19.67 2.70 4.22
C LEU A 217 18.79 3.91 4.51
N SER A 218 18.39 4.15 5.76
CA SER A 218 17.58 5.32 6.11
C SER A 218 18.32 6.64 6.02
N ILE A 219 19.66 6.59 5.93
CA ILE A 219 20.52 7.77 5.75
C ILE A 219 20.34 8.36 4.34
N LEU A 220 19.94 7.55 3.36
CA LEU A 220 19.84 7.96 1.96
C LEU A 220 18.83 9.10 1.74
N SER A 221 19.03 9.86 0.66
CA SER A 221 18.11 10.91 0.21
C SER A 221 16.86 10.29 -0.45
N PRO A 222 15.74 11.03 -0.55
CA PRO A 222 14.53 10.54 -1.21
C PRO A 222 14.77 10.04 -2.64
N ASP A 223 15.59 10.75 -3.43
CA ASP A 223 15.92 10.37 -4.82
C ASP A 223 16.67 9.03 -4.88
N MET A 224 17.59 8.79 -3.94
CA MET A 224 18.31 7.52 -3.84
C MET A 224 17.39 6.37 -3.39
N ILE A 225 16.44 6.63 -2.50
CA ILE A 225 15.43 5.65 -2.11
C ILE A 225 14.56 5.28 -3.32
N GLU A 226 14.17 6.24 -4.14
CA GLU A 226 13.43 5.96 -5.37
C GLU A 226 14.20 5.04 -6.31
N MET A 227 15.49 5.33 -6.56
CA MET A 227 16.34 4.47 -7.38
C MET A 227 16.53 3.07 -6.78
N LEU A 228 16.75 2.99 -5.47
CA LEU A 228 16.90 1.74 -4.73
C LEU A 228 15.64 0.87 -4.87
N ILE A 229 14.45 1.42 -4.62
CA ILE A 229 13.21 0.65 -4.70
C ILE A 229 12.94 0.18 -6.13
N LYS A 230 13.18 1.02 -7.15
CA LYS A 230 13.05 0.60 -8.55
C LYS A 230 13.97 -0.58 -8.89
N SER A 231 15.22 -0.59 -8.40
CA SER A 231 16.15 -1.72 -8.57
C SER A 231 15.70 -2.96 -7.78
N MET A 232 15.15 -2.80 -6.57
CA MET A 232 14.57 -3.91 -5.81
C MET A 232 13.38 -4.56 -6.52
N VAL A 233 12.46 -3.75 -7.06
CA VAL A 233 11.28 -4.22 -7.79
C VAL A 233 11.70 -4.92 -9.09
N SER A 234 12.66 -4.37 -9.85
CA SER A 234 13.14 -4.98 -11.09
C SER A 234 13.79 -6.36 -10.86
N ARG A 235 14.42 -6.55 -9.69
CA ARG A 235 14.99 -7.83 -9.25
C ARG A 235 14.00 -8.75 -8.52
N LYS A 236 12.70 -8.42 -8.52
CA LYS A 236 11.62 -9.19 -7.88
C LYS A 236 11.86 -9.43 -6.40
N TYR A 237 12.44 -8.44 -5.71
CA TYR A 237 12.58 -8.48 -4.26
C TYR A 237 11.21 -8.48 -3.58
N ASN A 238 11.13 -8.99 -2.35
CA ASN A 238 9.85 -9.16 -1.68
C ASN A 238 9.18 -7.80 -1.40
N HIS A 239 8.06 -7.53 -2.08
CA HIS A 239 7.30 -6.28 -1.95
C HIS A 239 6.80 -6.00 -0.52
N VAL A 240 6.53 -7.03 0.29
CA VAL A 240 6.13 -6.85 1.71
C VAL A 240 7.29 -6.28 2.54
N ILE A 241 8.52 -6.73 2.28
CA ILE A 241 9.72 -6.22 2.96
C ILE A 241 10.01 -4.79 2.51
N ILE A 242 9.89 -4.51 1.20
CA ILE A 242 10.04 -3.15 0.66
C ILE A 242 9.02 -2.19 1.29
N GLY A 243 7.74 -2.58 1.33
CA GLY A 243 6.70 -1.78 1.94
C GLY A 243 7.02 -1.46 3.41
N ARG A 244 7.46 -2.47 4.18
CA ARG A 244 7.90 -2.30 5.58
C ARG A 244 9.06 -1.32 5.71
N PHE A 245 10.06 -1.42 4.83
CA PHE A 245 11.19 -0.50 4.81
C PHE A 245 10.73 0.93 4.51
N LEU A 246 9.82 1.14 3.54
CA LEU A 246 9.29 2.48 3.23
C LEU A 246 8.57 3.12 4.42
N PHE A 247 7.80 2.35 5.20
CA PHE A 247 7.20 2.85 6.45
C PHE A 247 8.24 3.15 7.54
N HIS A 248 9.34 2.39 7.59
CA HIS A 248 10.44 2.66 8.50
C HIS A 248 11.17 3.94 8.10
N TYR A 249 11.54 4.08 6.81
CA TYR A 249 12.16 5.26 6.23
C TYR A 249 11.36 6.53 6.47
N GLN A 250 10.03 6.47 6.27
CA GLN A 250 9.14 7.59 6.57
C GLN A 250 9.26 8.00 8.05
N LYS A 251 9.21 7.04 8.98
CA LYS A 251 9.25 7.33 10.42
C LYS A 251 10.61 7.87 10.85
N SER A 252 11.71 7.28 10.38
CA SER A 252 13.06 7.66 10.80
C SER A 252 13.37 9.10 10.37
N LYS A 253 13.04 9.48 9.12
CA LYS A 253 13.23 10.86 8.63
C LYS A 253 12.33 11.87 9.35
N PHE A 254 11.13 11.49 9.77
CA PHE A 254 10.17 12.43 10.35
C PHE A 254 10.58 13.00 11.72
N TYR A 255 11.47 12.32 12.47
CA TYR A 255 11.92 12.81 13.77
C TYR A 255 12.76 14.09 13.68
N THR A 256 13.59 14.20 12.65
CA THR A 256 14.57 15.29 12.50
C THR A 256 14.24 16.26 11.36
N ALA A 257 13.30 15.90 10.48
CA ALA A 257 13.00 16.66 9.26
C ALA A 257 12.14 17.92 9.47
N SER A 258 12.47 18.94 8.68
CA SER A 258 11.65 20.12 8.42
C SER A 258 10.32 19.76 7.72
N PRO A 259 9.32 20.67 7.70
CA PRO A 259 8.06 20.43 6.99
C PRO A 259 8.23 20.12 5.49
N ASP A 260 9.17 20.79 4.83
CA ASP A 260 9.42 20.61 3.39
C ASP A 260 10.09 19.25 3.09
N GLU A 261 11.03 18.83 3.94
CA GLU A 261 11.62 17.49 3.84
C GLU A 261 10.59 16.40 4.14
N LYS A 262 9.70 16.61 5.12
CA LYS A 262 8.59 15.68 5.40
C LYS A 262 7.67 15.54 4.21
N HIS A 263 7.39 16.64 3.51
CA HIS A 263 6.61 16.63 2.27
C HIS A 263 7.30 15.77 1.20
N GLN A 264 8.56 16.04 0.89
CA GLN A 264 9.32 15.29 -0.12
C GLN A 264 9.41 13.79 0.20
N VAL A 265 9.76 13.44 1.45
CA VAL A 265 9.85 12.05 1.91
C VAL A 265 8.51 11.32 1.72
N LEU A 266 7.40 11.98 2.06
CA LEU A 266 6.08 11.36 1.98
C LEU A 266 5.63 11.14 0.53
N GLU A 267 5.93 12.08 -0.37
CA GLU A 267 5.66 11.92 -1.80
C GLU A 267 6.46 10.75 -2.39
N THR A 268 7.77 10.68 -2.12
CA THR A 268 8.60 9.56 -2.54
C THR A 268 8.08 8.23 -1.99
N VAL A 269 7.73 8.17 -0.70
CA VAL A 269 7.19 6.95 -0.09
C VAL A 269 5.88 6.52 -0.76
N ILE A 270 4.95 7.45 -0.99
CA ILE A 270 3.67 7.13 -1.66
C ILE A 270 3.91 6.65 -3.08
N ASP A 271 4.79 7.32 -3.82
CA ASP A 271 5.11 6.97 -5.19
C ASP A 271 5.77 5.59 -5.27
N MET A 272 6.66 5.27 -4.35
CA MET A 272 7.31 3.95 -4.29
C MET A 272 6.33 2.86 -3.85
N LEU A 273 5.47 3.12 -2.86
CA LEU A 273 4.43 2.17 -2.46
C LEU A 273 3.49 1.84 -3.62
N TYR A 274 3.18 2.82 -4.48
CA TYR A 274 2.33 2.64 -5.66
C TYR A 274 2.95 1.73 -6.73
N THR A 275 4.28 1.55 -6.73
CA THR A 275 4.96 0.60 -7.63
C THR A 275 4.90 -0.85 -7.15
N LEU A 276 4.50 -1.08 -5.90
CA LEU A 276 4.45 -2.42 -5.30
C LEU A 276 3.11 -3.11 -5.59
N ASP A 277 3.07 -4.42 -5.42
CA ASP A 277 1.82 -5.17 -5.54
C ASP A 277 0.81 -4.68 -4.50
N THR A 278 -0.45 -4.51 -4.93
CA THR A 278 -1.55 -4.04 -4.07
C THR A 278 -1.67 -4.84 -2.78
N ASN A 279 -1.48 -6.17 -2.82
CA ASN A 279 -1.64 -7.05 -1.66
C ASN A 279 -0.43 -7.05 -0.71
N SER A 280 0.67 -6.37 -1.06
CA SER A 280 1.88 -6.34 -0.24
C SER A 280 1.80 -5.39 0.94
N ILE A 281 0.94 -4.36 0.84
CA ILE A 281 0.78 -3.31 1.83
C ILE A 281 -0.58 -3.48 2.51
N SER A 282 -0.59 -3.55 3.84
CA SER A 282 -1.85 -3.63 4.60
C SER A 282 -2.68 -2.36 4.48
N CYS A 283 -3.99 -2.50 4.28
CA CYS A 283 -4.97 -1.41 4.29
C CYS A 283 -4.83 -0.48 5.53
N LYS A 284 -4.65 -1.05 6.74
CA LYS A 284 -4.42 -0.28 7.98
C LYS A 284 -3.21 0.68 7.89
N SER A 285 -2.12 0.25 7.25
CA SER A 285 -0.91 1.08 7.13
C SER A 285 -1.10 2.20 6.11
N LEU A 286 -1.87 1.98 5.04
CA LEU A 286 -2.25 3.03 4.09
C LEU A 286 -3.08 4.13 4.77
N PHE A 287 -4.07 3.75 5.59
CA PHE A 287 -4.84 4.72 6.38
C PHE A 287 -3.99 5.50 7.38
N ARG A 288 -2.97 4.86 7.98
CA ARG A 288 -2.01 5.56 8.85
C ARG A 288 -1.23 6.63 8.09
N ILE A 289 -0.73 6.33 6.89
CA ILE A 289 -0.09 7.33 6.02
C ILE A 289 -1.09 8.42 5.63
N TYR A 290 -2.32 8.05 5.26
CA TYR A 290 -3.34 9.02 4.86
C TYR A 290 -3.62 10.06 5.94
N ARG A 291 -3.70 9.64 7.21
CA ARG A 291 -3.87 10.55 8.35
C ARG A 291 -2.71 11.53 8.51
N VAL A 292 -1.49 11.15 8.11
CA VAL A 292 -0.32 12.04 8.07
C VAL A 292 -0.42 13.02 6.89
N VAL A 293 -0.84 12.53 5.72
CA VAL A 293 -1.05 13.33 4.49
C VAL A 293 -2.08 14.45 4.70
N LEU A 294 -3.11 14.24 5.52
CA LEU A 294 -4.15 15.26 5.76
C LEU A 294 -3.61 16.57 6.36
N ASN A 295 -2.50 16.49 7.10
CA ASN A 295 -1.88 17.65 7.74
C ASN A 295 -0.75 18.26 6.91
N LEU A 296 -0.46 17.71 5.73
CA LEU A 296 0.63 18.14 4.86
C LEU A 296 0.09 18.47 3.46
N ASN A 297 0.66 19.50 2.83
CA ASN A 297 0.23 19.96 1.51
C ASN A 297 0.76 19.09 0.36
N ILE A 298 0.55 17.78 0.44
CA ILE A 298 0.99 16.79 -0.56
C ILE A 298 0.32 17.05 -1.91
N SER A 299 1.05 16.80 -3.01
CA SER A 299 0.52 16.95 -4.36
C SER A 299 -0.76 16.15 -4.58
N LYS A 300 -1.61 16.67 -5.47
CA LYS A 300 -2.85 15.98 -5.87
C LYS A 300 -2.57 14.61 -6.48
N ASN A 301 -1.44 14.46 -7.19
CA ASN A 301 -1.05 13.21 -7.82
C ASN A 301 -0.77 12.11 -6.78
N SER A 302 0.12 12.38 -5.81
CA SER A 302 0.44 11.40 -4.76
C SER A 302 -0.77 11.12 -3.87
N ARG A 303 -1.59 12.13 -3.55
CA ARG A 303 -2.87 11.90 -2.84
C ARG A 303 -3.78 10.94 -3.61
N ASN A 304 -3.96 11.14 -4.91
CA ASN A 304 -4.78 10.25 -5.73
C ASN A 304 -4.23 8.82 -5.77
N LYS A 305 -2.90 8.63 -5.89
CA LYS A 305 -2.27 7.31 -5.82
C LYS A 305 -2.59 6.61 -4.51
N LEU A 306 -2.49 7.32 -3.39
CA LEU A 306 -2.82 6.80 -2.07
C LEU A 306 -4.31 6.46 -1.93
N GLU A 307 -5.20 7.33 -2.41
CA GLU A 307 -6.65 7.06 -2.42
C GLU A 307 -6.99 5.83 -3.27
N CYS A 308 -6.33 5.65 -4.41
CA CYS A 308 -6.48 4.45 -5.25
C CYS A 308 -6.01 3.18 -4.53
N MET A 309 -4.84 3.22 -3.88
CA MET A 309 -4.34 2.08 -3.09
C MET A 309 -5.30 1.70 -1.97
N ILE A 310 -5.82 2.69 -1.22
CA ILE A 310 -6.81 2.46 -0.15
C ILE A 310 -8.11 1.89 -0.73
N GLY A 311 -8.64 2.52 -1.78
CA GLY A 311 -9.88 2.08 -2.41
C GLY A 311 -9.79 0.65 -2.94
N SER A 312 -8.66 0.27 -3.54
CA SER A 312 -8.47 -1.10 -4.06
C SER A 312 -8.53 -2.21 -3.00
N GLN A 313 -8.37 -1.86 -1.71
CA GLN A 313 -8.41 -2.77 -0.56
C GLN A 313 -9.54 -2.44 0.42
N LEU A 314 -10.59 -1.75 -0.04
CA LEU A 314 -11.68 -1.29 0.82
C LEU A 314 -12.41 -2.44 1.55
N ASP A 315 -12.39 -3.65 0.99
CA ASP A 315 -12.93 -4.88 1.61
C ASP A 315 -12.16 -5.35 2.86
N GLN A 316 -10.98 -4.77 3.12
CA GLN A 316 -10.16 -5.00 4.31
C GLN A 316 -10.24 -3.84 5.32
N ALA A 317 -11.00 -2.79 5.02
CA ALA A 317 -11.15 -1.64 5.91
C ALA A 317 -12.19 -1.91 7.02
N THR A 318 -12.04 -1.19 8.13
CA THR A 318 -13.03 -1.13 9.22
C THR A 318 -13.76 0.21 9.19
N LEU A 319 -14.87 0.31 9.91
CA LEU A 319 -15.63 1.56 10.03
C LEU A 319 -14.73 2.71 10.52
N ASP A 320 -13.95 2.49 11.58
CA ASP A 320 -13.00 3.48 12.14
C ASP A 320 -11.98 4.03 11.13
N ASN A 321 -11.66 3.26 10.08
CA ASN A 321 -10.77 3.74 9.03
C ASN A 321 -11.45 4.77 8.14
N LEU A 322 -12.77 4.64 7.92
CA LEU A 322 -13.58 5.54 7.09
C LEU A 322 -14.02 6.82 7.81
N LEU A 323 -14.02 6.81 9.15
CA LEU A 323 -14.35 7.98 9.98
C LEU A 323 -13.21 9.01 9.96
N ILE A 324 -13.03 9.64 8.80
CA ILE A 324 -12.04 10.67 8.54
C ILE A 324 -12.72 12.04 8.70
N PRO A 325 -12.19 12.93 9.56
CA PRO A 325 -12.77 14.26 9.78
C PRO A 325 -12.91 15.05 8.48
N SER A 326 -13.95 15.87 8.43
CA SER A 326 -14.15 16.78 7.31
C SER A 326 -13.02 17.82 7.19
N PRO A 327 -12.76 18.36 5.98
CA PRO A 327 -11.79 19.44 5.81
C PRO A 327 -12.13 20.66 6.65
N TYR A 328 -11.12 21.42 7.08
CA TYR A 328 -11.30 22.63 7.88
C TYR A 328 -12.34 23.58 7.27
N GLY A 329 -13.30 24.00 8.08
CA GLY A 329 -14.39 24.91 7.69
C GLY A 329 -15.62 24.23 7.10
N ALA A 330 -15.65 22.89 6.98
CA ALA A 330 -16.85 22.15 6.67
C ALA A 330 -17.78 22.05 7.90
N SER A 331 -19.09 22.10 7.67
CA SER A 331 -20.12 22.02 8.72
C SER A 331 -20.46 20.58 9.14
N TYR A 332 -20.16 19.60 8.29
CA TYR A 332 -20.44 18.17 8.52
C TYR A 332 -19.24 17.48 9.19
N LEU A 333 -19.47 16.37 9.88
CA LEU A 333 -18.44 15.73 10.72
C LEU A 333 -17.36 14.97 9.93
N TYR A 334 -17.76 14.21 8.90
CA TYR A 334 -16.88 13.28 8.20
C TYR A 334 -16.76 13.55 6.69
N ASP A 335 -15.59 13.31 6.09
CA ASP A 335 -15.39 13.50 4.65
C ASP A 335 -16.04 12.40 3.79
N VAL A 336 -17.35 12.55 3.56
CA VAL A 336 -18.14 11.69 2.67
C VAL A 336 -17.58 11.66 1.24
N ASN A 337 -17.03 12.76 0.74
CA ASN A 337 -16.50 12.79 -0.62
C ASN A 337 -15.26 11.92 -0.76
N LEU A 338 -14.45 11.81 0.30
CA LEU A 338 -13.30 10.92 0.34
C LEU A 338 -13.73 9.45 0.29
N VAL A 339 -14.71 9.06 1.10
CA VAL A 339 -15.24 7.68 1.09
C VAL A 339 -15.81 7.32 -0.28
N LEU A 340 -16.53 8.24 -0.93
CA LEU A 340 -16.99 8.05 -2.31
C LEU A 340 -15.84 7.87 -3.31
N ARG A 341 -14.70 8.55 -3.13
CA ARG A 341 -13.50 8.35 -3.96
C ARG A 341 -12.86 6.98 -3.72
N PHE A 342 -12.75 6.53 -2.47
CA PHE A 342 -12.29 5.18 -2.16
C PHE A 342 -13.19 4.12 -2.81
N LEU A 343 -14.50 4.29 -2.71
CA LEU A 343 -15.46 3.37 -3.29
C LEU A 343 -15.38 3.37 -4.83
N LYS A 344 -15.23 4.55 -5.45
CA LYS A 344 -14.99 4.64 -6.89
C LYS A 344 -13.72 3.87 -7.29
N ALA A 345 -12.62 4.05 -6.56
CA ALA A 345 -11.38 3.32 -6.83
C ALA A 345 -11.53 1.80 -6.63
N PHE A 346 -12.32 1.36 -5.65
CA PHE A 346 -12.65 -0.06 -5.44
C PHE A 346 -13.40 -0.65 -6.65
N LEU A 347 -14.41 0.06 -7.16
CA LEU A 347 -15.26 -0.40 -8.26
C LEU A 347 -14.58 -0.28 -9.63
N CYS A 348 -13.68 0.68 -9.82
CA CYS A 348 -12.96 0.92 -11.07
C CYS A 348 -11.59 0.21 -11.15
N GLY A 349 -11.24 -0.63 -10.17
CA GLY A 349 -9.92 -1.23 -10.03
C GLY A 349 -9.60 -2.34 -11.06
N GLY A 350 -9.32 -1.98 -12.32
CA GLY A 350 -8.69 -2.82 -13.35
C GLY A 350 -9.54 -3.96 -13.94
N ASP A 351 -8.98 -4.66 -14.95
CA ASP A 351 -9.61 -5.73 -15.75
C ASP A 351 -10.11 -6.96 -14.97
N GLN A 352 -9.82 -7.02 -13.66
CA GLN A 352 -10.28 -8.09 -12.78
C GLN A 352 -11.62 -7.68 -12.16
N GLN A 353 -12.72 -8.29 -12.61
CA GLN A 353 -14.01 -8.10 -11.94
C GLN A 353 -13.87 -8.34 -10.43
N VAL A 354 -14.35 -7.38 -9.63
CA VAL A 354 -14.40 -7.48 -8.17
C VAL A 354 -15.22 -8.71 -7.80
N SER A 355 -14.63 -9.61 -6.99
CA SER A 355 -15.34 -10.83 -6.63
C SER A 355 -16.62 -10.53 -5.83
N PRO A 356 -17.71 -11.31 -6.02
CA PRO A 356 -18.96 -11.11 -5.29
C PRO A 356 -18.79 -11.10 -3.76
N MET A 357 -17.79 -11.83 -3.24
CA MET A 357 -17.51 -11.84 -1.80
C MET A 357 -16.92 -10.51 -1.32
N ARG A 358 -16.02 -9.88 -2.10
CA ARG A 358 -15.41 -8.60 -1.75
C ARG A 358 -16.42 -7.46 -1.82
N ILE A 359 -17.24 -7.42 -2.87
CA ILE A 359 -18.26 -6.38 -3.02
C ILE A 359 -19.32 -6.43 -1.91
N LYS A 360 -19.70 -7.63 -1.45
CA LYS A 360 -20.61 -7.80 -0.30
C LYS A 360 -20.00 -7.31 1.01
N LYS A 361 -18.72 -7.58 1.26
CA LYS A 361 -18.01 -7.03 2.43
C LYS A 361 -17.99 -5.51 2.41
N VAL A 362 -17.68 -4.91 1.26
CA VAL A 362 -17.74 -3.45 1.10
C VAL A 362 -19.17 -2.93 1.24
N GLY A 363 -20.18 -3.66 0.76
CA GLY A 363 -21.59 -3.34 0.97
C GLY A 363 -21.95 -3.21 2.45
N SER A 364 -21.62 -4.21 3.25
CA SER A 364 -21.82 -4.17 4.71
C SER A 364 -21.04 -3.02 5.38
N LEU A 365 -19.79 -2.78 4.96
CA LEU A 365 -19.00 -1.66 5.47
C LEU A 365 -19.63 -0.30 5.15
N MET A 366 -20.11 -0.13 3.93
CA MET A 366 -20.78 1.10 3.49
C MET A 366 -22.11 1.30 4.21
N ASP A 367 -22.89 0.25 4.44
CA ASP A 367 -24.16 0.38 5.16
C ASP A 367 -23.93 0.79 6.63
N MET A 368 -22.87 0.28 7.29
CA MET A 368 -22.43 0.78 8.60
C MET A 368 -22.02 2.26 8.55
N TYR A 369 -21.24 2.65 7.53
CA TYR A 369 -20.81 4.04 7.37
C TYR A 369 -21.98 4.99 7.09
N ILE A 370 -22.94 4.60 6.24
CA ILE A 370 -24.14 5.37 5.93
C ILE A 370 -24.98 5.55 7.19
N SER A 371 -25.11 4.52 8.01
CA SER A 371 -25.81 4.57 9.31
C SER A 371 -25.14 5.53 10.29
N GLU A 372 -23.80 5.59 10.30
CA GLU A 372 -23.02 6.48 11.17
C GLU A 372 -23.13 7.96 10.76
N VAL A 373 -23.22 8.26 9.46
CA VAL A 373 -23.33 9.65 8.96
C VAL A 373 -24.78 10.13 8.86
N ALA A 374 -25.77 9.24 8.86
CA ALA A 374 -27.19 9.59 8.76
C ALA A 374 -27.69 10.57 9.85
N PRO A 375 -27.25 10.50 11.11
CA PRO A 375 -27.67 11.43 12.16
C PRO A 375 -27.05 12.84 12.07
N ASP A 376 -26.11 13.09 11.16
CA ASP A 376 -25.44 14.39 11.04
C ASP A 376 -26.39 15.44 10.42
N PRO A 377 -26.85 16.47 11.17
CA PRO A 377 -27.80 17.46 10.67
C PRO A 377 -27.18 18.40 9.62
N CYS A 378 -25.86 18.40 9.48
CA CYS A 378 -25.13 19.22 8.52
C CYS A 378 -24.85 18.46 7.21
N LEU A 379 -25.21 17.17 7.12
CA LEU A 379 -25.03 16.37 5.93
C LEU A 379 -26.07 16.74 4.86
N LYS A 380 -25.61 17.18 3.68
CA LYS A 380 -26.51 17.57 2.59
C LYS A 380 -27.17 16.35 1.93
N SER A 381 -28.43 16.54 1.51
CA SER A 381 -29.24 15.54 0.76
C SER A 381 -28.51 14.95 -0.43
N SER A 382 -27.80 15.78 -1.21
CA SER A 382 -27.03 15.35 -2.38
C SER A 382 -25.88 14.40 -2.04
N LYS A 383 -25.20 14.60 -0.91
CA LYS A 383 -24.11 13.72 -0.45
C LYS A 383 -24.64 12.41 0.12
N PHE A 384 -25.72 12.47 0.90
CA PHE A 384 -26.38 11.28 1.40
C PHE A 384 -26.91 10.42 0.26
N LEU A 385 -27.61 11.02 -0.70
CA LEU A 385 -28.07 10.35 -1.92
C LEU A 385 -26.91 9.67 -2.66
N ALA A 386 -25.79 10.38 -2.83
CA ALA A 386 -24.61 9.84 -3.50
C ALA A 386 -24.07 8.58 -2.81
N LEU A 387 -24.10 8.49 -1.48
CA LEU A 387 -23.71 7.30 -0.73
C LEU A 387 -24.66 6.12 -0.94
N VAL A 388 -25.97 6.38 -0.85
CA VAL A 388 -27.01 5.35 -0.95
C VAL A 388 -26.99 4.69 -2.33
N VAL A 389 -26.76 5.47 -3.40
CA VAL A 389 -26.71 4.98 -4.79
C VAL A 389 -25.32 4.49 -5.24
N ALA A 390 -24.29 4.61 -4.40
CA ALA A 390 -22.91 4.39 -4.82
C ALA A 390 -22.58 2.93 -5.16
N LEU A 391 -23.32 1.98 -4.57
CA LEU A 391 -23.10 0.56 -4.72
C LEU A 391 -24.20 -0.09 -5.57
N PRO A 392 -23.86 -1.10 -6.40
CA PRO A 392 -24.86 -1.87 -7.13
C PRO A 392 -25.69 -2.76 -6.19
N ASP A 393 -26.89 -3.12 -6.62
CA ASP A 393 -27.78 -4.01 -5.88
C ASP A 393 -27.16 -5.35 -5.49
N SER A 394 -26.21 -5.86 -6.29
CA SER A 394 -25.48 -7.12 -6.02
C SER A 394 -24.58 -7.06 -4.78
N ALA A 395 -24.25 -5.85 -4.29
CA ALA A 395 -23.46 -5.66 -3.08
C ALA A 395 -24.23 -5.98 -1.80
N ARG A 396 -25.57 -6.01 -1.87
CA ARG A 396 -26.44 -6.16 -0.71
C ARG A 396 -27.29 -7.41 -0.80
N ASP A 397 -27.23 -8.24 0.24
CA ASP A 397 -28.15 -9.38 0.42
C ASP A 397 -29.46 -8.93 1.08
N SER A 398 -29.36 -7.95 1.98
CA SER A 398 -30.42 -7.33 2.77
C SER A 398 -30.42 -5.83 2.49
N SER A 399 -31.60 -5.19 2.44
CA SER A 399 -31.71 -3.72 2.38
C SER A 399 -32.16 -3.11 3.72
N ASN A 400 -32.14 -3.88 4.81
CA ASN A 400 -32.66 -3.44 6.10
C ASN A 400 -31.79 -2.36 6.74
N GLU A 401 -30.47 -2.54 6.70
CA GLU A 401 -29.49 -1.60 7.25
C GLU A 401 -29.56 -0.26 6.51
N LEU A 402 -29.65 -0.31 5.18
CA LEU A 402 -29.84 0.88 4.35
C LEU A 402 -31.17 1.57 4.64
N TYR A 403 -32.25 0.81 4.80
CA TYR A 403 -33.56 1.35 5.18
C TYR A 403 -33.49 2.08 6.53
N HIS A 404 -32.86 1.49 7.53
CA HIS A 404 -32.73 2.09 8.85
C HIS A 404 -31.94 3.41 8.79
N ALA A 405 -30.85 3.44 8.03
CA ALA A 405 -30.07 4.66 7.84
C ALA A 405 -30.86 5.76 7.13
N ILE A 406 -31.67 5.41 6.11
CA ILE A 406 -32.57 6.36 5.44
C ILE A 406 -33.63 6.89 6.42
N ASP A 407 -34.22 6.02 7.24
CA ASP A 407 -35.23 6.41 8.22
C ASP A 407 -34.69 7.42 9.25
N ILE A 408 -33.49 7.16 9.79
CA ILE A 408 -32.78 8.09 10.68
C ILE A 408 -32.48 9.41 9.95
N TYR A 409 -31.97 9.35 8.72
CA TYR A 409 -31.64 10.54 7.97
C TYR A 409 -32.86 11.43 7.71
N LEU A 410 -33.99 10.83 7.32
CA LEU A 410 -35.26 11.55 7.12
C LEU A 410 -35.83 12.14 8.42
N GLU A 411 -35.58 11.49 9.55
CA GLU A 411 -35.98 11.99 10.86
C GLU A 411 -35.19 13.25 11.26
N VAL A 412 -33.87 13.25 11.06
CA VAL A 412 -33.02 14.41 11.35
C VAL A 412 -33.24 15.55 10.35
N HIS A 413 -33.59 15.22 9.09
CA HIS A 413 -33.76 16.18 8.00
C HIS A 413 -35.23 16.37 7.61
N ALA A 414 -36.08 16.69 8.59
CA ALA A 414 -37.52 16.87 8.38
C ALA A 414 -37.86 17.95 7.32
N GLY A 415 -36.97 18.93 7.10
CA GLY A 415 -37.13 20.03 6.15
C GLY A 415 -36.84 19.71 4.67
N LEU A 416 -36.55 18.46 4.31
CA LEU A 416 -36.31 18.05 2.92
C LEU A 416 -37.58 18.18 2.06
N SER A 417 -37.40 18.51 0.77
CA SER A 417 -38.51 18.53 -0.18
C SER A 417 -38.99 17.11 -0.49
N ASP A 418 -40.25 16.97 -0.93
CA ASP A 418 -40.81 15.66 -1.29
C ASP A 418 -40.03 15.03 -2.46
N GLU A 419 -39.51 15.82 -3.40
CA GLU A 419 -38.65 15.33 -4.49
C GLU A 419 -37.32 14.75 -3.97
N GLU A 420 -36.71 15.40 -2.96
CA GLU A 420 -35.48 14.90 -2.35
C GLU A 420 -35.72 13.61 -1.58
N LYS A 421 -36.79 13.57 -0.78
CA LYS A 421 -37.23 12.36 -0.06
C LYS A 421 -37.48 11.22 -1.04
N MET A 422 -38.20 11.49 -2.14
CA MET A 422 -38.45 10.53 -3.20
C MET A 422 -37.15 10.00 -3.82
N LYS A 423 -36.18 10.86 -4.16
CA LYS A 423 -34.90 10.43 -4.74
C LYS A 423 -34.13 9.49 -3.83
N ILE A 424 -34.07 9.80 -2.54
CA ILE A 424 -33.38 8.97 -1.54
C ILE A 424 -34.11 7.62 -1.37
N CYS A 425 -35.44 7.63 -1.24
CA CYS A 425 -36.23 6.42 -1.01
C CYS A 425 -36.30 5.51 -2.25
N CYS A 426 -36.17 6.04 -3.47
CA CYS A 426 -36.13 5.25 -4.71
C CYS A 426 -34.87 4.36 -4.82
N ALA A 427 -33.81 4.66 -4.07
CA ALA A 427 -32.58 3.87 -4.09
C ALA A 427 -32.69 2.57 -3.26
N LEU A 428 -33.77 2.41 -2.48
CA LEU A 428 -33.99 1.23 -1.66
C LEU A 428 -34.56 0.07 -2.50
N ASN A 429 -33.97 -1.12 -2.39
CA ASN A 429 -34.51 -2.31 -3.02
C ASN A 429 -35.57 -2.98 -2.10
N TYR A 430 -36.84 -2.70 -2.39
CA TYR A 430 -37.99 -3.19 -1.61
C TYR A 430 -38.13 -4.73 -1.61
N GLU A 431 -37.60 -5.43 -2.61
CA GLU A 431 -37.62 -6.90 -2.66
C GLU A 431 -36.65 -7.53 -1.67
N LYS A 432 -35.57 -6.82 -1.30
CA LYS A 432 -34.55 -7.29 -0.35
C LYS A 432 -34.79 -6.86 1.10
N LEU A 433 -35.93 -6.23 1.39
CA LEU A 433 -36.34 -5.89 2.75
C LEU A 433 -36.92 -7.10 3.48
N SER A 434 -36.69 -7.20 4.79
CA SER A 434 -37.42 -8.16 5.62
C SER A 434 -38.91 -7.82 5.68
N THR A 435 -39.73 -8.79 6.09
CA THR A 435 -41.17 -8.59 6.30
C THR A 435 -41.42 -7.50 7.34
N GLU A 436 -40.66 -7.50 8.43
CA GLU A 436 -40.77 -6.54 9.53
C GLU A 436 -40.39 -5.12 9.06
N ALA A 437 -39.26 -4.99 8.35
CA ALA A 437 -38.81 -3.71 7.82
C ALA A 437 -39.79 -3.14 6.79
N GLY A 438 -40.37 -3.99 5.94
CA GLY A 438 -41.39 -3.57 4.98
C GLY A 438 -42.69 -3.09 5.66
N ILE A 439 -43.11 -3.73 6.76
CA ILE A 439 -44.31 -3.29 7.52
C ILE A 439 -44.01 -1.93 8.14
N HIS A 440 -42.86 -1.78 8.78
CA HIS A 440 -42.45 -0.52 9.38
C HIS A 440 -42.41 0.61 8.33
N LEU A 441 -41.82 0.35 7.16
CA LEU A 441 -41.79 1.31 6.05
C LEU A 441 -43.21 1.68 5.58
N SER A 442 -44.10 0.70 5.43
CA SER A 442 -45.47 0.95 4.96
C SER A 442 -46.30 1.85 5.88
N GLN A 443 -45.95 1.89 7.18
CA GLN A 443 -46.63 2.69 8.21
C GLN A 443 -45.91 4.00 8.51
N ASN A 444 -44.70 4.20 7.99
CA ASN A 444 -43.86 5.33 8.34
C ASN A 444 -44.22 6.58 7.52
N ALA A 445 -44.87 7.54 8.17
CA ALA A 445 -45.30 8.80 7.55
C ALA A 445 -44.15 9.72 7.09
N LYS A 446 -42.89 9.46 7.52
CA LYS A 446 -41.71 10.20 7.04
C LYS A 446 -41.38 9.85 5.58
N PHE A 447 -41.80 8.68 5.13
CA PHE A 447 -41.55 8.20 3.76
C PHE A 447 -42.65 8.67 2.81
N PRO A 448 -42.32 8.97 1.54
CA PRO A 448 -43.32 9.28 0.54
C PRO A 448 -44.32 8.14 0.33
N SER A 449 -45.58 8.47 0.07
CA SER A 449 -46.67 7.51 -0.14
C SER A 449 -46.35 6.47 -1.22
N LYS A 450 -45.67 6.87 -2.29
CA LYS A 450 -45.23 5.97 -3.37
C LYS A 450 -44.29 4.86 -2.86
N SER A 451 -43.39 5.17 -1.93
CA SER A 451 -42.49 4.19 -1.32
C SER A 451 -43.23 3.20 -0.43
N ALA A 452 -44.21 3.67 0.35
CA ALA A 452 -45.07 2.80 1.16
C ALA A 452 -45.87 1.81 0.29
N VAL A 453 -46.45 2.27 -0.82
CA VAL A 453 -47.15 1.41 -1.78
C VAL A 453 -46.20 0.38 -2.39
N GLN A 454 -44.98 0.78 -2.77
CA GLN A 454 -44.00 -0.14 -3.36
C GLN A 454 -43.57 -1.23 -2.37
N ALA A 455 -43.37 -0.89 -1.09
CA ALA A 455 -43.09 -1.86 -0.04
C ALA A 455 -44.23 -2.88 0.14
N LEU A 456 -45.48 -2.41 0.16
CA LEU A 456 -46.66 -3.28 0.25
C LEU A 456 -46.77 -4.24 -0.94
N ILE A 457 -46.51 -3.76 -2.16
CA ILE A 457 -46.51 -4.61 -3.37
C ILE A 457 -45.44 -5.70 -3.25
N SER A 458 -44.21 -5.35 -2.85
CA SER A 458 -43.14 -6.33 -2.66
C SER A 458 -43.49 -7.39 -1.61
N GLN A 459 -44.18 -7.01 -0.53
CA GLN A 459 -44.66 -7.96 0.48
C GLN A 459 -45.76 -8.89 -0.05
N GLN A 460 -46.73 -8.35 -0.81
CA GLN A 460 -47.78 -9.16 -1.43
C GLN A 460 -47.19 -10.19 -2.41
N LEU A 461 -46.17 -9.81 -3.18
CA LEU A 461 -45.46 -10.72 -4.08
C LEU A 461 -44.75 -11.85 -3.30
N LYS A 462 -44.07 -11.53 -2.19
CA LYS A 462 -43.44 -12.56 -1.33
C LYS A 462 -44.46 -13.54 -0.76
N LEU A 463 -45.60 -13.04 -0.27
CA LEU A 463 -46.69 -13.89 0.24
C LEU A 463 -47.26 -14.78 -0.86
N LYS A 464 -47.51 -14.23 -2.06
CA LYS A 464 -47.99 -14.99 -3.22
C LYS A 464 -47.01 -16.09 -3.62
N ASN A 465 -45.70 -15.82 -3.64
CA ASN A 465 -44.68 -16.81 -3.96
C ASN A 465 -44.61 -17.93 -2.91
N LEU A 466 -44.75 -17.61 -1.62
CA LEU A 466 -44.81 -18.62 -0.55
C LEU A 466 -46.06 -19.51 -0.68
N LEU A 467 -47.21 -18.92 -1.01
CA LEU A 467 -48.46 -19.66 -1.24
C LEU A 467 -48.39 -20.56 -2.47
N GLN A 468 -47.81 -20.08 -3.57
CA GLN A 468 -47.60 -20.87 -4.80
C GLN A 468 -46.60 -22.01 -4.60
N SER A 469 -45.51 -21.79 -3.86
CA SER A 469 -44.55 -22.85 -3.48
C SER A 469 -45.22 -23.95 -2.65
N THR A 470 -46.14 -23.57 -1.77
CA THR A 470 -46.92 -24.51 -0.95
C THR A 470 -47.90 -25.33 -1.79
N ASN A 471 -48.50 -24.74 -2.83
CA ASN A 471 -49.42 -25.43 -3.73
C ASN A 471 -48.72 -26.45 -4.66
N ASN A 472 -47.48 -26.19 -5.06
CA ASN A 472 -46.69 -27.10 -5.92
C ASN A 472 -46.17 -28.35 -5.18
N THR A 473 -46.22 -28.37 -3.85
CA THR A 473 -45.78 -29.54 -3.05
C THR A 473 -46.87 -30.61 -2.93
N LYS A 474 -48.11 -30.32 -3.35
CA LYS A 474 -49.27 -31.25 -3.23
C LYS A 474 -49.48 -32.19 -4.42
N LEU A 475 -48.59 -32.24 -5.43
CA LEU A 475 -48.80 -33.01 -6.67
C LEU A 475 -47.97 -34.29 -6.84
N TYR A 476 -47.26 -34.76 -5.82
CA TYR A 476 -46.64 -36.10 -5.83
C TYR A 476 -47.34 -37.06 -4.88
N THR A 477 -48.56 -37.45 -5.23
CA THR A 477 -49.13 -38.75 -4.82
C THR A 477 -50.20 -39.16 -5.84
N ASN A 478 -49.90 -40.28 -6.50
CA ASN A 478 -50.76 -41.22 -7.21
C ASN A 478 -50.78 -41.17 -8.76
N SER A 479 -50.38 -42.34 -9.27
CA SER A 479 -50.21 -42.81 -10.64
C SER A 479 -51.57 -43.26 -11.25
N PRO A 480 -51.65 -43.88 -12.45
CA PRO A 480 -52.03 -43.22 -13.70
C PRO A 480 -53.30 -43.83 -14.33
N CYS A 481 -54.08 -43.06 -15.10
CA CYS A 481 -55.01 -43.65 -16.08
C CYS A 481 -55.05 -42.81 -17.36
N ASN A 482 -54.67 -43.47 -18.46
CA ASN A 482 -54.74 -43.01 -19.84
C ASN A 482 -56.20 -42.86 -20.28
N PHE A 483 -56.50 -41.82 -21.07
CA PHE A 483 -57.40 -41.92 -22.21
C PHE A 483 -56.90 -41.00 -23.34
N ILE A 484 -56.77 -41.59 -24.52
CA ILE A 484 -56.37 -41.00 -25.80
C ILE A 484 -57.62 -40.44 -26.49
N GLU A 485 -57.40 -39.49 -27.42
CA GLU A 485 -58.26 -38.99 -28.52
C GLU A 485 -58.68 -37.50 -28.38
N THR A 486 -58.67 -36.61 -29.39
CA THR A 486 -58.26 -36.62 -30.80
C THR A 486 -58.09 -35.17 -31.27
N LYS A 487 -57.26 -34.97 -32.31
CA LYS A 487 -56.96 -33.72 -33.03
C LYS A 487 -58.18 -32.88 -33.44
N GLY A 488 -58.00 -31.55 -33.41
CA GLY A 488 -58.74 -30.58 -34.23
C GLY A 488 -58.00 -29.24 -34.35
N LYS A 489 -57.43 -28.96 -35.53
CA LYS A 489 -56.82 -27.67 -35.92
C LYS A 489 -57.91 -26.66 -36.29
N ALA A 490 -57.75 -25.38 -35.94
CA ALA A 490 -57.56 -24.26 -36.90
C ALA A 490 -57.95 -22.86 -36.34
N LYS A 491 -56.98 -21.93 -36.50
CA LYS A 491 -57.08 -20.51 -36.94
C LYS A 491 -57.88 -19.46 -36.12
N LYS A 492 -57.12 -18.48 -35.59
CA LYS A 492 -57.08 -17.03 -35.98
C LYS A 492 -58.34 -16.47 -36.67
N ASP A 493 -58.96 -15.35 -36.30
CA ASP A 493 -58.42 -14.03 -35.89
C ASP A 493 -59.47 -13.18 -35.11
N GLU A 494 -58.93 -12.19 -34.38
CA GLU A 494 -59.39 -10.82 -34.11
C GLU A 494 -60.74 -10.42 -33.47
N ALA A 495 -60.58 -9.64 -32.40
CA ALA A 495 -61.30 -8.43 -31.96
C ALA A 495 -62.66 -8.53 -31.26
N TRP A 496 -62.66 -8.22 -29.94
CA TRP A 496 -63.72 -7.49 -29.23
C TRP A 496 -63.20 -6.99 -27.86
N GLU A 497 -63.11 -5.67 -27.66
CA GLU A 497 -63.27 -5.04 -26.33
C GLU A 497 -64.78 -5.00 -25.99
N PRO A 498 -65.26 -4.70 -24.75
CA PRO A 498 -64.72 -4.83 -23.39
C PRO A 498 -65.79 -5.41 -22.41
N THR A 499 -65.45 -6.04 -21.28
CA THR A 499 -66.45 -6.24 -20.20
C THR A 499 -65.88 -6.44 -18.79
N LEU A 500 -66.23 -5.49 -17.91
CA LEU A 500 -66.25 -5.62 -16.45
C LEU A 500 -66.94 -6.93 -16.02
N TYR A 501 -66.25 -7.78 -15.26
CA TYR A 501 -66.91 -8.73 -14.37
C TYR A 501 -66.28 -8.68 -12.97
N SER A 502 -67.09 -8.23 -12.02
CA SER A 502 -66.91 -8.43 -10.60
C SER A 502 -67.20 -9.90 -10.31
N GLU A 503 -66.15 -10.70 -10.10
CA GLU A 503 -66.27 -12.02 -9.51
C GLU A 503 -65.88 -11.90 -8.03
N ARG A 504 -66.90 -11.85 -7.16
CA ARG A 504 -66.70 -11.98 -5.71
C ARG A 504 -66.16 -13.39 -5.44
N LEU A 505 -64.84 -13.51 -5.29
CA LEU A 505 -64.21 -14.75 -4.87
C LEU A 505 -64.60 -15.11 -3.43
N ASP A 506 -64.87 -16.39 -3.25
CA ASP A 506 -65.44 -17.07 -2.08
C ASP A 506 -64.39 -17.25 -0.95
N ILE A 507 -63.89 -16.14 -0.41
CA ILE A 507 -62.81 -16.09 0.62
C ILE A 507 -63.17 -16.88 1.90
N SER A 508 -64.44 -17.14 2.16
CA SER A 508 -64.89 -17.79 3.40
C SER A 508 -64.62 -19.30 3.42
N VAL A 509 -64.72 -19.98 2.29
CA VAL A 509 -64.59 -21.46 2.22
C VAL A 509 -63.12 -21.89 2.27
N ASP A 510 -62.23 -21.12 1.65
CA ASP A 510 -60.79 -21.40 1.65
C ASP A 510 -60.14 -21.19 3.04
N ASN A 511 -60.65 -20.25 3.85
CA ASN A 511 -60.19 -20.03 5.21
C ASN A 511 -60.53 -21.21 6.16
N GLU A 512 -61.69 -21.83 5.96
CA GLU A 512 -62.11 -23.00 6.73
C GLU A 512 -61.21 -24.21 6.41
N LYS A 513 -60.94 -24.44 5.13
CA LYS A 513 -60.07 -25.52 4.64
C LYS A 513 -58.61 -25.34 5.08
N LEU A 514 -58.13 -24.09 5.15
CA LEU A 514 -56.80 -23.77 5.68
C LEU A 514 -56.70 -24.04 7.19
N ARG A 515 -57.77 -23.76 7.95
CA ARG A 515 -57.83 -24.02 9.39
C ARG A 515 -57.76 -25.52 9.71
N GLU A 516 -58.51 -26.33 8.96
CA GLU A 516 -58.45 -27.79 9.07
C GLU A 516 -57.05 -28.33 8.74
N HIS A 517 -56.39 -27.78 7.71
CA HIS A 517 -55.04 -28.19 7.32
C HIS A 517 -53.98 -27.81 8.35
N LEU A 518 -54.10 -26.63 8.99
CA LEU A 518 -53.22 -26.20 10.09
C LEU A 518 -53.37 -27.09 11.32
N GLN A 519 -54.60 -27.46 11.70
CA GLN A 519 -54.83 -28.42 12.78
C GLN A 519 -54.24 -29.80 12.44
N GLY A 520 -54.40 -30.27 11.21
CA GLY A 520 -53.79 -31.52 10.75
C GLY A 520 -52.26 -31.51 10.82
N MET A 521 -51.63 -30.38 10.46
CA MET A 521 -50.18 -30.20 10.60
C MET A 521 -49.73 -30.18 12.05
N GLN A 522 -50.45 -29.50 12.95
CA GLN A 522 -50.15 -29.50 14.38
C GLN A 522 -50.19 -30.90 15.00
N CYS A 523 -51.18 -31.73 14.65
CA CYS A 523 -51.24 -33.12 15.11
C CYS A 523 -50.02 -33.94 14.66
N ARG A 524 -49.60 -33.79 13.39
CA ARG A 524 -48.42 -34.50 12.87
C ARG A 524 -47.11 -34.06 13.52
N VAL A 525 -46.96 -32.77 13.81
CA VAL A 525 -45.79 -32.25 14.54
C VAL A 525 -45.74 -32.83 15.95
N MET A 526 -46.88 -32.90 16.64
CA MET A 526 -46.97 -33.49 17.97
C MET A 526 -46.61 -34.99 17.97
N GLU A 527 -47.03 -35.75 16.95
CA GLU A 527 -46.62 -37.15 16.78
C GLU A 527 -45.12 -37.29 16.50
N LEU A 528 -44.56 -36.43 15.63
CA LEU A 528 -43.12 -36.42 15.33
C LEU A 528 -42.29 -36.08 16.58
N GLU A 529 -42.72 -35.11 17.39
CA GLU A 529 -42.07 -34.81 18.66
C GLU A 529 -42.10 -36.01 19.62
N LYS A 530 -43.21 -36.76 19.65
CA LYS A 530 -43.33 -37.98 20.44
C LYS A 530 -42.37 -39.07 19.97
N VAL A 531 -42.19 -39.21 18.65
CA VAL A 531 -41.21 -40.13 18.05
C VAL A 531 -39.78 -39.69 18.35
N CYS A 532 -39.46 -38.41 18.20
CA CYS A 532 -38.14 -37.84 18.55
C CYS A 532 -37.80 -38.05 20.02
N LYS A 533 -38.76 -37.83 20.94
CA LYS A 533 -38.60 -38.12 22.37
C LYS A 533 -38.41 -39.60 22.67
N LYS A 534 -38.98 -40.50 21.85
CA LYS A 534 -38.74 -41.95 21.97
C LYS A 534 -37.34 -42.32 21.48
N MET A 535 -36.91 -41.76 20.36
CA MET A 535 -35.58 -41.95 19.78
C MET A 535 -34.47 -41.43 20.71
N GLN A 536 -34.66 -40.25 21.32
CA GLN A 536 -33.73 -39.70 22.31
C GLN A 536 -33.58 -40.61 23.54
N ARG A 537 -34.68 -41.22 24.01
CA ARG A 537 -34.63 -42.18 25.13
C ARG A 537 -33.88 -43.46 24.77
N GLU A 538 -34.07 -43.99 23.56
CA GLU A 538 -33.32 -45.16 23.09
C GLU A 538 -31.82 -44.82 22.89
N MET A 539 -31.49 -43.67 22.31
CA MET A 539 -30.10 -43.20 22.20
C MET A 539 -29.43 -43.07 23.57
N ALA A 540 -30.12 -42.51 24.56
CA ALA A 540 -29.59 -42.41 25.93
C ALA A 540 -29.37 -43.80 26.57
N LYS A 541 -30.21 -44.79 26.25
CA LYS A 541 -30.07 -46.18 26.71
C LYS A 541 -28.87 -46.87 26.07
N ILE A 542 -28.64 -46.65 24.77
CA ILE A 542 -27.47 -47.15 24.03
C ILE A 542 -26.17 -46.52 24.53
N MET A 543 -26.18 -45.21 24.83
CA MET A 543 -25.00 -44.54 25.39
C MET A 543 -24.64 -45.06 26.78
N LYS A 544 -25.64 -45.35 27.63
CA LYS A 544 -25.42 -45.95 28.95
C LYS A 544 -24.88 -47.39 28.87
N SER A 545 -25.35 -48.21 27.94
CA SER A 545 -24.81 -49.58 27.76
C SER A 545 -23.38 -49.58 27.22
N LYS A 546 -23.03 -48.60 26.37
CA LYS A 546 -21.67 -48.44 25.84
C LYS A 546 -20.66 -47.95 26.89
N ALA A 547 -21.10 -47.11 27.83
CA ALA A 547 -20.27 -46.67 28.96
C ALA A 547 -19.99 -47.81 29.98
N ALA A 548 -20.98 -48.69 30.23
CA ALA A 548 -20.80 -49.84 31.11
C ALA A 548 -19.88 -50.94 30.53
N ALA A 549 -19.77 -51.04 29.19
CA ALA A 549 -18.85 -51.97 28.52
C ALA A 549 -17.39 -51.51 28.56
N HIS A 550 -17.11 -50.22 28.74
CA HIS A 550 -15.76 -49.66 28.81
C HIS A 550 -15.16 -49.62 30.22
N SER A 551 -15.96 -49.82 31.29
CA SER A 551 -15.46 -49.85 32.68
C SER A 551 -14.93 -51.23 33.13
N SER A 552 -15.06 -52.29 32.33
CA SER A 552 -14.58 -53.65 32.68
C SER A 552 -13.20 -54.01 32.11
N SER A 553 -12.53 -53.09 31.39
CA SER A 553 -11.22 -53.32 30.77
C SER A 553 -10.13 -52.35 31.27
N ALA A 554 -10.06 -52.12 32.58
CA ALA A 554 -8.90 -51.51 33.23
C ALA A 554 -8.14 -52.58 34.03
N ARG A 555 -7.35 -53.42 33.34
CA ARG A 555 -6.32 -54.25 33.98
C ARG A 555 -5.07 -53.40 34.22
N SER A 556 -4.67 -53.38 35.48
CA SER A 556 -3.48 -52.78 36.07
C SER A 556 -2.17 -53.01 35.30
N LEU A 557 -1.39 -51.95 35.11
CA LEU A 557 0.03 -52.02 34.75
C LEU A 557 0.90 -52.20 36.01
N PRO A 558 2.01 -52.98 35.97
CA PRO A 558 2.83 -53.27 37.14
C PRO A 558 3.86 -52.16 37.43
N ARG A 559 4.09 -51.93 38.74
CA ARG A 559 5.20 -51.12 39.28
C ARG A 559 6.52 -51.89 39.15
N LEU A 560 7.58 -51.22 38.71
CA LEU A 560 8.96 -51.61 38.96
C LEU A 560 9.70 -50.43 39.58
N CYS A 561 10.37 -50.71 40.69
CA CYS A 561 11.30 -49.82 41.38
C CYS A 561 12.69 -49.93 40.73
N SER A 562 13.33 -48.79 40.45
CA SER A 562 14.73 -48.41 40.74
C SER A 562 14.98 -47.05 40.12
#